data_AF-A0A9X2X3Y9-F1
#
_entry.id   AF-A0A9X2X3Y9-F1
#
_cell.length_a   1.000
_cell.length_b   1.000
_cell.length_c   1.000
_cell.angle_alpha   90.00
_cell.angle_beta   90.00
_cell.angle_gamma   90.00
#
_symmetry.space_group_name_H-M   'P 1'
#
loop_
_entity.id
_entity.type
_entity.pdbx_description
1 polymer ?
#
loop_
_entity_poly.entity_id
_entity_poly.type
_entity_poly.pdbx_seq_one_letter_code
_entity_poly.pdbx_strand_id
1 'polypeptide(L)'
;MEELFGPKVLPAIISAFVAIALFFLSQWFLSRRNLIEQRTQKLEELYLAVNDLSNKHAVRFEMIRNITNGDSSILEDPEHAHKLYLLDINKQILMYVRLYFPELQETHVELFHGNREITEKIYFLLEHGQIDQEEFIATFISFGDHLRAIEDEIINNKKRLVGENILPLRHKRSSHNKSSQQDASGAGASA
;
A
#
# COMPACT_ATOMS: atom_id res chain seq x y z
N MET A 1 -61.58 -1.66 23.32
CA MET A 1 -60.29 -2.14 22.79
C MET A 1 -60.43 -2.83 21.42
N GLU A 2 -61.58 -3.45 21.09
CA GLU A 2 -61.81 -4.05 19.76
C GLU A 2 -62.02 -3.01 18.62
N GLU A 3 -62.49 -1.79 18.91
CA GLU A 3 -62.63 -0.73 17.90
C GLU A 3 -61.31 -0.13 17.40
N LEU A 4 -60.19 -0.35 18.11
CA LEU A 4 -58.87 0.17 17.72
C LEU A 4 -58.20 -0.62 16.60
N PHE A 5 -58.71 -1.82 16.28
CA PHE A 5 -58.20 -2.68 15.21
C PHE A 5 -59.25 -2.91 14.11
N GLY A 6 -59.97 -1.86 13.72
CA GLY A 6 -60.81 -1.92 12.53
C GLY A 6 -59.99 -2.39 11.31
N PRO A 7 -60.62 -3.05 10.31
CA PRO A 7 -59.93 -3.71 9.18
C PRO A 7 -59.05 -2.79 8.33
N LYS A 8 -59.10 -1.46 8.54
CA LYS A 8 -58.28 -0.45 7.88
C LYS A 8 -57.01 -0.07 8.66
N VAL A 9 -56.94 -0.32 9.97
CA VAL A 9 -55.81 0.06 10.82
C VAL A 9 -54.64 -0.90 10.62
N LEU A 10 -54.90 -2.21 10.56
CA LEU A 10 -53.89 -3.25 10.33
C LEU A 10 -53.09 -3.04 9.02
N PRO A 11 -53.72 -2.84 7.83
CA PRO A 11 -52.98 -2.58 6.60
C PRO A 11 -52.23 -1.24 6.63
N ALA A 12 -52.74 -0.23 7.34
CA ALA A 12 -52.04 1.04 7.52
C ALA A 12 -50.76 0.87 8.35
N ILE A 13 -50.80 0.08 9.43
CA ILE A 13 -49.62 -0.25 10.25
C ILE A 13 -48.59 -1.04 9.43
N ILE A 14 -49.02 -2.05 8.67
CA ILE A 14 -48.14 -2.83 7.81
C ILE A 14 -47.48 -1.93 6.76
N SER A 15 -48.26 -1.06 6.11
CA SER A 15 -47.74 -0.10 5.12
C SER A 15 -46.72 0.85 5.73
N ALA A 16 -47.01 1.40 6.92
CA ALA A 16 -46.08 2.26 7.64
C ALA A 16 -44.78 1.53 7.99
N PHE A 17 -44.86 0.27 8.45
CA PHE A 17 -43.68 -0.53 8.76
C PHE A 17 -42.83 -0.82 7.52
N VAL A 18 -43.47 -1.18 6.39
CA VAL A 18 -42.78 -1.38 5.11
C VAL A 18 -42.10 -0.10 4.65
N ALA A 19 -42.78 1.05 4.74
CA ALA A 19 -42.20 2.35 4.37
C ALA A 19 -40.98 2.69 5.25
N ILE A 20 -41.06 2.46 6.55
CA ILE A 20 -39.95 2.66 7.49
C ILE A 20 -38.78 1.73 7.15
N ALA A 21 -39.05 0.44 6.91
CA ALA A 21 -38.03 -0.53 6.53
C ALA A 21 -37.33 -0.14 5.22
N LEU A 22 -38.10 0.28 4.20
CA LEU A 22 -37.55 0.76 2.93
C LEU A 22 -36.73 2.04 3.10
N PHE A 23 -37.17 2.96 3.96
CA PHE A 23 -36.41 4.16 4.30
C PHE A 23 -35.03 3.78 4.88
N PHE A 24 -34.99 2.94 5.91
CA PHE A 24 -33.71 2.50 6.51
C PHE A 24 -32.83 1.73 5.52
N LEU A 25 -33.42 0.87 4.69
CA LEU A 25 -32.67 0.11 3.69
C LEU A 25 -32.06 1.03 2.61
N SER A 26 -32.81 2.05 2.17
CA SER A 26 -32.30 3.05 1.21
C SER A 26 -31.17 3.88 1.80
N GLN A 27 -31.31 4.35 3.05
CA GLN A 27 -30.27 5.10 3.75
C GLN A 27 -29.01 4.27 3.96
N TRP A 28 -29.16 3.00 4.33
CA TRP A 28 -28.05 2.07 4.45
C TRP A 28 -27.32 1.86 3.11
N PHE A 29 -28.06 1.67 2.01
CA PHE A 29 -27.46 1.49 0.68
C PHE A 29 -26.73 2.73 0.20
N LEU A 30 -27.31 3.93 0.40
CA LEU A 30 -26.69 5.22 0.09
C LEU A 30 -25.40 5.45 0.88
N SER A 31 -25.46 5.26 2.21
CA SER A 31 -24.30 5.40 3.10
C SER A 31 -23.18 4.45 2.70
N ARG A 32 -23.53 3.18 2.42
CA ARG A 32 -22.56 2.17 2.00
C ARG A 32 -21.90 2.53 0.67
N ARG A 33 -22.68 2.96 -0.33
CA ARG A 33 -22.14 3.37 -1.63
C ARG A 33 -21.15 4.53 -1.48
N ASN A 34 -21.50 5.54 -0.67
CA ASN A 34 -20.62 6.68 -0.41
C ASN A 34 -19.30 6.26 0.26
N LEU A 35 -19.37 5.36 1.25
CA LEU A 35 -18.16 4.82 1.90
C LEU A 35 -17.27 4.04 0.91
N ILE A 36 -17.86 3.22 0.04
CA ILE A 36 -17.13 2.48 -1.01
C ILE A 36 -16.49 3.45 -2.00
N GLU A 37 -17.21 4.48 -2.43
CA GLU A 37 -16.69 5.48 -3.37
C GLU A 37 -15.51 6.26 -2.76
N GLN A 38 -15.67 6.74 -1.53
CA GLN A 38 -14.60 7.42 -0.79
C GLN A 38 -13.37 6.51 -0.59
N ARG A 39 -13.57 5.25 -0.18
CA ARG A 39 -12.47 4.29 -0.04
C ARG A 39 -11.83 3.94 -1.37
N THR A 40 -12.59 3.88 -2.46
CA THR A 40 -12.05 3.64 -3.82
C THR A 40 -11.09 4.75 -4.19
N GLN A 41 -11.52 6.00 -4.05
CA GLN A 41 -10.71 7.16 -4.35
C GLN A 41 -9.41 7.16 -3.53
N LYS A 42 -9.48 6.86 -2.23
CA LYS A 42 -8.30 6.80 -1.37
C LYS A 42 -7.36 5.64 -1.72
N LEU A 43 -7.91 4.52 -2.19
CA LEU A 43 -7.11 3.38 -2.63
C LEU A 43 -6.37 3.70 -3.93
N GLU A 44 -7.03 4.41 -4.85
CA GLU A 44 -6.43 4.90 -6.09
C GLU A 44 -5.32 5.92 -5.81
N GLU A 45 -5.56 6.88 -4.91
CA GLU A 45 -4.53 7.83 -4.47
C GLU A 45 -3.31 7.12 -3.85
N LEU A 46 -3.55 6.10 -3.01
CA LEU A 46 -2.47 5.28 -2.43
C LEU A 46 -1.71 4.52 -3.54
N TYR A 47 -2.42 3.90 -4.47
CA TYR A 47 -1.80 3.17 -5.58
C TYR A 47 -0.92 4.09 -6.44
N LEU A 48 -1.40 5.30 -6.75
CA LEU A 48 -0.64 6.30 -7.48
C LEU A 48 0.60 6.75 -6.70
N ALA A 49 0.50 6.91 -5.37
CA ALA A 49 1.65 7.26 -4.52
C ALA A 49 2.70 6.13 -4.49
N VAL A 50 2.28 4.86 -4.44
CA VAL A 50 3.21 3.72 -4.52
C VAL A 50 3.90 3.67 -5.89
N ASN A 51 3.15 3.88 -6.97
CA ASN A 51 3.72 3.90 -8.32
C ASN A 51 4.68 5.09 -8.53
N ASP A 52 4.34 6.28 -8.02
CA ASP A 52 5.25 7.43 -8.04
C ASP A 52 6.52 7.17 -7.20
N LEU A 53 6.42 6.45 -6.08
CA LEU A 53 7.60 6.01 -5.31
C LEU A 53 8.46 5.03 -6.11
N SER A 54 7.85 4.09 -6.85
CA SER A 54 8.54 3.16 -7.75
C SER A 54 9.31 3.91 -8.85
N ASN A 55 8.67 4.89 -9.50
CA ASN A 55 9.32 5.72 -10.52
C ASN A 55 10.48 6.53 -9.94
N LYS A 56 10.26 7.19 -8.79
CA LYS A 56 11.31 7.93 -8.08
C LYS A 56 12.44 7.03 -7.61
N HIS A 57 12.15 5.79 -7.25
CA HIS A 57 13.16 4.81 -6.90
C HIS A 57 14.07 4.47 -8.09
N ALA A 58 13.52 4.28 -9.29
CA ALA A 58 14.31 4.08 -10.51
C ALA A 58 15.20 5.30 -10.83
N VAL A 59 14.65 6.52 -10.73
CA VAL A 59 15.42 7.75 -10.92
C VAL A 59 16.54 7.88 -9.89
N ARG A 60 16.26 7.52 -8.62
CA ARG A 60 17.24 7.51 -7.53
C ARG A 60 18.43 6.58 -7.84
N PHE A 61 18.20 5.44 -8.48
CA PHE A 61 19.29 4.56 -8.93
C PHE A 61 20.26 5.27 -9.86
N GLU A 62 19.72 5.92 -10.89
CA GLU A 62 20.49 6.60 -11.92
C GLU A 62 21.30 7.75 -11.33
N MET A 63 20.70 8.51 -10.42
CA MET A 63 21.40 9.57 -9.69
C MET A 63 22.58 9.03 -8.89
N ILE A 64 22.38 7.95 -8.14
CA ILE A 64 23.44 7.33 -7.32
C ILE A 64 24.54 6.76 -8.22
N ARG A 65 24.17 6.11 -9.32
CA ARG A 65 25.11 5.60 -10.33
C ARG A 65 25.99 6.73 -10.88
N ASN A 66 25.40 7.87 -11.23
CA ASN A 66 26.14 9.02 -11.74
C ASN A 66 27.12 9.59 -10.69
N ILE A 67 26.68 9.71 -9.44
CA ILE A 67 27.54 10.13 -8.32
C ILE A 67 28.72 9.18 -8.15
N THR A 68 28.49 7.86 -8.19
CA THR A 68 29.57 6.87 -8.08
C THR A 68 30.54 6.89 -9.26
N ASN A 69 30.13 7.41 -10.42
CA ASN A 69 30.97 7.58 -11.60
C ASN A 69 31.70 8.94 -11.63
N GLY A 70 31.61 9.73 -10.56
CA GLY A 70 32.33 10.99 -10.41
C GLY A 70 31.56 12.25 -10.83
N ASP A 71 30.26 12.14 -11.15
CA ASP A 71 29.41 13.30 -11.38
C ASP A 71 28.91 13.88 -10.05
N SER A 72 29.61 14.88 -9.53
CA SER A 72 29.26 15.57 -8.29
C SER A 72 28.22 16.68 -8.46
N SER A 73 27.77 16.97 -9.69
CA SER A 73 26.84 18.08 -9.95
C SER A 73 25.52 17.95 -9.17
N ILE A 74 25.09 16.73 -8.89
CA ILE A 74 23.89 16.40 -8.12
C ILE A 74 24.05 16.76 -6.62
N LEU A 75 25.28 16.82 -6.11
CA LEU A 75 25.59 17.16 -4.72
C LEU A 75 25.73 18.66 -4.48
N GLU A 76 25.90 19.44 -5.54
CA GLU A 76 26.08 20.89 -5.47
C GLU A 76 24.77 21.62 -5.15
N ASP A 77 23.61 20.99 -5.37
CA ASP A 77 22.30 21.50 -5.00
C ASP A 77 21.70 20.72 -3.80
N PRO A 78 21.56 21.36 -2.63
CA PRO A 78 20.97 20.76 -1.44
C PRO A 78 19.55 20.19 -1.65
N GLU A 79 18.76 20.76 -2.58
CA GLU A 79 17.43 20.24 -2.89
C GLU A 79 17.50 18.86 -3.57
N HIS A 80 18.52 18.62 -4.39
CA HIS A 80 18.70 17.34 -5.08
C HIS A 80 19.08 16.23 -4.09
N ALA A 81 19.91 16.55 -3.09
CA ALA A 81 20.23 15.61 -2.01
C ALA A 81 18.99 15.21 -1.19
N HIS A 82 18.08 16.15 -0.89
CA HIS A 82 16.85 15.83 -0.16
C HIS A 82 15.92 14.89 -0.95
N LYS A 83 15.87 15.06 -2.28
CA LYS A 83 15.06 14.22 -3.18
C LYS A 83 15.53 12.75 -3.19
N LEU A 84 16.78 12.44 -2.83
CA LEU A 84 17.26 11.06 -2.75
C LEU A 84 16.62 10.25 -1.62
N TYR A 85 16.19 10.91 -0.54
CA TYR A 85 15.61 10.22 0.62
C TYR A 85 14.14 9.84 0.46
N LEU A 86 13.41 10.49 -0.46
CA LEU A 86 12.01 10.21 -0.77
C LEU A 86 11.08 10.22 0.47
N LEU A 87 11.36 11.09 1.45
CA LEU A 87 10.64 11.10 2.73
C LEU A 87 9.17 11.50 2.58
N ASP A 88 8.88 12.48 1.73
CA ASP A 88 7.52 13.03 1.56
C ASP A 88 6.53 11.97 1.06
N ILE A 89 6.93 11.21 0.05
CA ILE A 89 6.08 10.18 -0.54
C ILE A 89 5.91 8.98 0.39
N ASN A 90 6.96 8.58 1.11
CA ASN A 90 6.85 7.56 2.15
C ASN A 90 5.88 7.99 3.26
N LYS A 91 5.93 9.26 3.68
CA LYS A 91 4.99 9.82 4.67
C LYS A 91 3.56 9.85 4.15
N GLN A 92 3.36 10.17 2.87
CA GLN A 92 2.05 10.13 2.22
C GLN A 92 1.47 8.70 2.20
N ILE A 93 2.28 7.69 1.81
CA ILE A 93 1.88 6.28 1.83
C ILE A 93 1.54 5.83 3.26
N LEU A 94 2.40 6.15 4.23
CA LEU A 94 2.18 5.85 5.65
C LEU A 94 0.84 6.43 6.15
N MET A 95 0.54 7.66 5.77
CA MET A 95 -0.72 8.32 6.14
C MET A 95 -1.93 7.56 5.57
N TYR A 96 -1.90 7.18 4.29
CA TYR A 96 -3.00 6.42 3.68
C TYR A 96 -3.20 5.06 4.34
N VAL A 97 -2.11 4.34 4.60
CA VAL A 97 -2.16 3.03 5.26
C VAL A 97 -2.74 3.18 6.67
N ARG A 98 -2.27 4.13 7.47
CA ARG A 98 -2.77 4.29 8.86
C ARG A 98 -4.22 4.76 8.95
N LEU A 99 -4.64 5.69 8.08
CA LEU A 99 -5.96 6.31 8.18
C LEU A 99 -7.06 5.52 7.46
N TYR A 100 -6.74 4.88 6.33
CA TYR A 100 -7.75 4.30 5.45
C TYR A 100 -7.63 2.78 5.27
N PHE A 101 -6.39 2.26 5.27
CA PHE A 101 -6.10 0.85 4.94
C PHE A 101 -5.15 0.19 5.95
N PRO A 102 -5.51 0.14 7.25
CA PRO A 102 -4.65 -0.44 8.28
C PRO A 102 -4.33 -1.92 8.01
N GLU A 103 -5.12 -2.58 7.16
CA GLU A 103 -4.89 -3.95 6.75
C GLU A 103 -3.61 -4.13 5.92
N LEU A 104 -3.03 -3.06 5.36
CA LEU A 104 -1.77 -3.07 4.62
C LEU A 104 -0.54 -2.81 5.52
N GLN A 105 -0.72 -2.71 6.84
CA GLN A 105 0.32 -2.24 7.76
C GLN A 105 1.58 -3.13 7.74
N GLU A 106 1.44 -4.44 7.65
CA GLU A 106 2.58 -5.37 7.67
C GLU A 106 3.50 -5.15 6.47
N THR A 107 2.92 -5.14 5.26
CA THR A 107 3.67 -4.96 4.00
C THR A 107 4.22 -3.54 3.86
N HIS A 108 3.51 -2.53 4.38
CA HIS A 108 4.04 -1.19 4.50
C HIS A 108 5.28 -1.12 5.41
N VAL A 109 5.31 -1.86 6.52
CA VAL A 109 6.48 -1.90 7.41
C VAL A 109 7.70 -2.45 6.68
N GLU A 110 7.54 -3.53 5.91
CA GLU A 110 8.61 -4.08 5.06
C GLU A 110 9.12 -3.06 4.04
N LEU A 111 8.20 -2.37 3.33
CA LEU A 111 8.56 -1.28 2.42
C LEU A 111 9.36 -0.18 3.14
N PHE A 112 8.92 0.25 4.33
CA PHE A 112 9.60 1.29 5.08
C PHE A 112 11.02 0.87 5.52
N HIS A 113 11.19 -0.39 5.94
CA HIS A 113 12.51 -0.94 6.25
C HIS A 113 13.43 -0.95 5.04
N GLY A 114 12.96 -1.42 3.88
CA GLY A 114 13.76 -1.39 2.66
C GLY A 114 14.16 0.04 2.23
N ASN A 115 13.27 1.03 2.38
CA ASN A 115 13.64 2.42 2.06
C ASN A 115 14.70 2.97 3.04
N ARG A 116 14.62 2.58 4.31
CA ARG A 116 15.58 2.97 5.33
C ARG A 116 16.97 2.42 5.01
N GLU A 117 17.08 1.16 4.63
CA GLU A 117 18.35 0.54 4.25
C GLU A 117 19.01 1.29 3.08
N ILE A 118 18.23 1.61 2.03
CA ILE A 118 18.74 2.41 0.91
C ILE A 118 19.18 3.80 1.37
N THR A 119 18.39 4.44 2.24
CA THR A 119 18.70 5.77 2.79
C THR A 119 20.02 5.76 3.57
N GLU A 120 20.27 4.73 4.37
CA GLU A 120 21.52 4.55 5.10
C GLU A 120 22.71 4.37 4.15
N LYS A 121 22.55 3.60 3.06
CA LYS A 121 23.58 3.45 2.02
C LYS A 121 23.88 4.76 1.28
N ILE A 122 22.84 5.53 0.96
CA ILE A 122 22.99 6.86 0.35
C ILE A 122 23.75 7.79 1.28
N TYR A 123 23.36 7.84 2.56
CA TYR A 123 24.05 8.65 3.55
C TYR A 123 25.54 8.29 3.65
N PHE A 124 25.86 6.99 3.70
CA PHE A 124 27.24 6.53 3.72
C PHE A 124 28.03 6.97 2.48
N LEU A 125 27.44 6.86 1.28
CA LEU A 125 28.02 7.36 0.04
C LEU A 125 28.30 8.86 0.09
N LEU A 126 27.35 9.66 0.59
CA LEU A 126 27.49 11.12 0.68
C LEU A 126 28.57 11.54 1.69
N GLU A 127 28.72 10.83 2.80
CA GLU A 127 29.67 11.15 3.86
C GLU A 127 31.10 10.65 3.54
N HIS A 128 31.23 9.44 3.00
CA HIS A 128 32.52 8.77 2.80
C HIS A 128 32.99 8.73 1.34
N GLY A 129 32.13 9.13 0.39
CA GLY A 129 32.45 9.14 -1.05
C GLY A 129 32.60 7.76 -1.67
N GLN A 130 32.26 6.69 -0.96
CA GLN A 130 32.40 5.31 -1.41
C GLN A 130 31.17 4.51 -1.03
N ILE A 131 30.81 3.54 -1.88
CA ILE A 131 29.73 2.59 -1.62
C ILE A 131 30.11 1.23 -2.22
N ASP A 132 29.77 0.17 -1.51
CA ASP A 132 29.80 -1.18 -2.08
C ASP A 132 28.69 -1.30 -3.12
N GLN A 133 29.09 -1.39 -4.39
CA GLN A 133 28.14 -1.42 -5.52
C GLN A 133 27.30 -2.70 -5.51
N GLU A 134 27.87 -3.84 -5.14
CA GLU A 134 27.16 -5.12 -5.12
C GLU A 134 26.09 -5.09 -4.03
N GLU A 135 26.47 -4.67 -2.83
CA GLU A 135 25.55 -4.52 -1.70
C GLU A 135 24.46 -3.48 -1.98
N PHE A 136 24.81 -2.36 -2.62
CA PHE A 136 23.84 -1.34 -2.99
C PHE A 136 22.82 -1.85 -4.02
N ILE A 137 23.27 -2.55 -5.06
CA ILE A 137 22.38 -3.14 -6.08
C ILE A 137 21.45 -4.17 -5.44
N ALA A 138 21.95 -5.02 -4.55
CA ALA A 138 21.12 -5.99 -3.83
C ALA A 138 20.04 -5.30 -2.98
N THR A 139 20.42 -4.25 -2.24
CA THR A 139 19.49 -3.45 -1.42
C THR A 139 18.44 -2.77 -2.30
N PHE A 140 18.86 -2.25 -3.46
CA PHE A 140 17.99 -1.62 -4.44
C PHE A 140 16.92 -2.59 -4.97
N ILE A 141 17.34 -3.79 -5.38
CA ILE A 141 16.43 -4.84 -5.87
C ILE A 141 15.44 -5.24 -4.76
N SER A 142 15.93 -5.45 -3.54
CA SER A 142 15.09 -5.84 -2.40
C SER A 142 13.97 -4.81 -2.12
N PHE A 143 14.28 -3.52 -2.18
CA PHE A 143 13.25 -2.48 -2.04
C PHE A 143 12.24 -2.48 -3.20
N GLY A 144 12.70 -2.74 -4.43
CA GLY A 144 11.83 -2.97 -5.57
C GLY A 144 10.85 -4.13 -5.37
N ASP A 145 11.29 -5.22 -4.72
CA ASP A 145 10.43 -6.34 -4.39
C ASP A 145 9.38 -5.98 -3.33
N HIS A 146 9.73 -5.17 -2.33
CA HIS A 146 8.76 -4.64 -1.36
C HIS A 146 7.72 -3.71 -2.00
N LEU A 147 8.12 -2.89 -2.99
CA LEU A 147 7.20 -2.08 -3.78
C LEU A 147 6.20 -2.95 -4.55
N ARG A 148 6.67 -4.00 -5.21
CA ARG A 148 5.79 -4.95 -5.90
C ARG A 148 4.86 -5.67 -4.94
N ALA A 149 5.35 -6.07 -3.76
CA ALA A 149 4.55 -6.75 -2.75
C ALA A 149 3.36 -5.88 -2.28
N ILE A 150 3.57 -4.58 -2.03
CA ILE A 150 2.47 -3.69 -1.64
C ILE A 150 1.50 -3.40 -2.80
N GLU A 151 1.99 -3.26 -4.04
CA GLU A 151 1.15 -3.13 -5.23
C GLU A 151 0.25 -4.36 -5.42
N ASP A 152 0.86 -5.55 -5.38
CA ASP A 152 0.15 -6.82 -5.49
C ASP A 152 -0.90 -6.96 -4.38
N GLU A 153 -0.59 -6.54 -3.16
CA GLU A 153 -1.54 -6.61 -2.07
C GLU A 153 -2.73 -5.67 -2.27
N ILE A 154 -2.49 -4.44 -2.73
CA ILE A 154 -3.53 -3.47 -3.11
C ILE A 154 -4.44 -4.06 -4.19
N ILE A 155 -3.86 -4.60 -5.26
CA ILE A 155 -4.60 -5.16 -6.40
C ILE A 155 -5.41 -6.38 -5.97
N ASN A 156 -4.77 -7.35 -5.31
CA ASN A 156 -5.39 -8.62 -4.93
C ASN A 156 -6.46 -8.46 -3.83
N ASN A 157 -6.36 -7.42 -3.00
CA ASN A 157 -7.30 -7.17 -1.91
C ASN A 157 -8.26 -6.01 -2.19
N LYS A 158 -8.29 -5.41 -3.40
CA LYS A 158 -9.12 -4.24 -3.75
C LYS A 158 -10.52 -4.33 -3.15
N LYS A 159 -11.32 -5.33 -3.55
CA LYS A 159 -12.73 -5.50 -3.11
C LYS A 159 -12.89 -5.48 -1.59
N ARG A 160 -11.93 -6.05 -0.86
CA ARG A 160 -11.92 -6.08 0.62
C ARG A 160 -11.56 -4.71 1.18
N LEU A 161 -10.50 -4.09 0.67
CA LEU A 161 -10.03 -2.77 1.11
C LEU A 161 -11.10 -1.69 0.90
N VAL A 162 -11.88 -1.78 -0.18
CA VAL A 162 -12.98 -0.86 -0.43
C VAL A 162 -14.26 -1.19 0.36
N GLY A 163 -14.39 -2.40 0.92
CA GLY A 163 -15.61 -2.83 1.60
C GLY A 163 -16.76 -3.20 0.66
N GLU A 164 -16.46 -3.61 -0.58
CA GLU A 164 -17.48 -4.12 -1.51
C GLU A 164 -18.10 -5.43 -1.00
N ASN A 165 -17.39 -6.16 -0.15
CA ASN A 165 -17.85 -7.45 0.37
C ASN A 165 -19.00 -7.26 1.37
N ILE A 166 -20.13 -7.93 1.12
CA ILE A 166 -21.29 -8.00 2.05
C ILE A 166 -20.96 -8.90 3.25
N LEU A 167 -20.06 -9.87 3.07
CA LEU A 167 -19.60 -10.82 4.08
C LEU A 167 -18.08 -10.68 4.27
N PRO A 168 -17.54 -10.90 5.47
CA PRO A 168 -16.11 -10.77 5.73
C PRO A 168 -15.32 -11.83 4.93
N LEU A 169 -14.58 -11.40 3.91
CA LEU A 169 -13.60 -12.24 3.21
C LEU A 169 -12.26 -12.22 3.93
N ARG A 170 -11.61 -13.39 4.00
CA ARG A 170 -10.29 -13.54 4.60
C ARG A 170 -9.26 -12.74 3.79
N HIS A 171 -8.42 -11.99 4.50
CA HIS A 171 -7.30 -11.27 3.90
C HIS A 171 -6.31 -12.26 3.27
N LYS A 172 -5.89 -11.97 2.03
CA LYS A 172 -4.87 -12.76 1.34
C LYS A 172 -3.60 -11.91 1.26
N ARG A 173 -2.60 -12.29 2.08
CA ARG A 173 -1.26 -11.71 1.98
C ARG A 173 -0.57 -12.26 0.73
N SER A 174 0.11 -11.41 -0.04
CA SER A 174 0.93 -11.88 -1.16
C SER A 174 2.10 -12.69 -0.60
N SER A 175 2.13 -14.00 -0.88
CA SER A 175 3.25 -14.85 -0.46
C SER A 175 4.38 -14.71 -1.48
N HIS A 176 5.08 -13.57 -1.49
CA HIS A 176 6.16 -13.36 -2.46
C HIS A 176 7.55 -13.82 -1.96
N ASN A 177 7.64 -14.50 -0.82
CA ASN A 177 8.95 -14.88 -0.28
C ASN A 177 8.97 -16.30 0.28
N LYS A 178 9.15 -17.31 -0.60
CA LYS A 178 9.60 -18.68 -0.24
C LYS A 178 10.32 -19.46 -1.36
N SER A 179 10.68 -18.86 -2.50
CA SER A 179 11.32 -19.62 -3.60
C SER A 179 12.84 -19.43 -3.74
N SER A 180 13.49 -18.56 -2.96
CA SER A 180 14.90 -18.22 -3.20
C SER A 180 15.91 -18.95 -2.28
N GLN A 181 15.48 -19.92 -1.47
CA GLN A 181 16.35 -20.52 -0.44
C GLN A 181 16.41 -22.05 -0.42
N GLN A 182 16.02 -22.74 -1.50
CA GLN A 182 16.02 -24.21 -1.55
C GLN A 182 17.04 -24.88 -2.49
N ASP A 183 17.81 -24.12 -3.29
CA ASP A 183 18.73 -24.72 -4.28
C ASP A 183 20.23 -24.67 -3.92
N ALA A 184 20.61 -24.24 -2.71
CA ALA A 184 22.03 -24.17 -2.30
C ALA A 184 22.49 -25.32 -1.37
N SER A 185 21.73 -26.40 -1.21
CA SER A 185 22.07 -27.55 -0.33
C SER A 185 22.04 -28.88 -1.09
N GLY A 186 22.67 -28.94 -2.27
CA GLY A 186 22.64 -30.13 -3.12
C GLY A 186 23.87 -30.33 -4.00
N ALA A 187 25.07 -30.08 -3.49
CA ALA A 187 26.31 -30.50 -4.17
C ALA A 187 27.40 -30.84 -3.15
N GLY A 188 27.17 -31.92 -2.41
CA GLY A 188 28.16 -32.56 -1.56
C GLY A 188 28.14 -34.07 -1.79
N ALA A 189 29.28 -34.58 -2.27
CA ALA A 189 29.73 -35.96 -2.22
C ALA A 189 29.02 -36.99 -3.13
N SER A 190 29.71 -37.41 -4.18
CA SER A 190 29.72 -38.79 -4.64
C SER A 190 31.06 -39.13 -5.28
N ALA A 191 31.77 -40.04 -4.59
CA ALA A 191 32.83 -40.99 -4.97
C ALA A 191 33.95 -40.54 -5.92
#